data_AF-A0A8J7VLX6-F1
#
_entry.id   AF-A0A8J7VLX6-F1
#
_cell.length_a   1.000
_cell.length_b   1.000
_cell.length_c   1.000
_cell.angle_alpha   90.00
_cell.angle_beta   90.00
_cell.angle_gamma   90.00
#
_symmetry.space_group_name_H-M   'P 1'
#
loop_
_entity.id
_entity.type
_entity.pdbx_description
1 polymer ?
#
loop_
_entity_poly.entity_id
_entity_poly.type
_entity_poly.pdbx_seq_one_letter_code
_entity_poly.pdbx_strand_id
1 'polypeptide(L)'
;ATMWGGSIEFKTPMLWAFGFLFLFTVGGVTGIVLAQAPVDRVYHDTYYVIAHFHYVMSLGALFGIFAGIYFWLGKMSGRQYPEWAGKLHFWAMFIGANLTFFPQHFLGRQGMPRRYIDYPEAFAYWNWVSSMGAFLSFASFIFFLGVLFYTLRYGKKITVNNYWNEYADTLEWTLSCPPPEHTFETLPKQSDWDHARGH
;
A
#
# COMPACT_ATOMS: atom_id res chain seq x y z
N ALA A 1 -1.49 -0.35 -18.42
CA ALA A 1 -0.69 -0.44 -19.66
C ALA A 1 0.60 -1.22 -19.42
N THR A 2 1.47 -0.79 -18.50
CA THR A 2 2.78 -1.45 -18.24
C THR A 2 2.70 -2.94 -17.88
N MET A 3 1.69 -3.34 -17.11
CA MET A 3 1.48 -4.76 -16.74
C MET A 3 0.90 -5.62 -17.87
N TRP A 4 0.33 -5.00 -18.91
CA TRP A 4 -0.33 -5.73 -19.98
C TRP A 4 0.70 -6.28 -20.98
N GLY A 5 0.62 -7.57 -21.29
CA GLY A 5 1.57 -8.24 -22.18
C GLY A 5 2.95 -8.50 -21.57
N GLY A 6 3.15 -8.19 -20.28
CA GLY A 6 4.37 -8.49 -19.54
C GLY A 6 4.30 -9.83 -18.78
N SER A 7 5.44 -10.22 -18.19
CA SER A 7 5.54 -11.33 -17.25
C SER A 7 5.52 -10.79 -15.82
N ILE A 8 4.54 -11.21 -15.01
CA ILE A 8 4.32 -10.66 -13.66
C ILE A 8 4.59 -11.72 -12.60
N GLU A 9 5.49 -11.41 -11.67
CA GLU A 9 5.64 -12.15 -10.43
C GLU A 9 4.91 -11.47 -9.27
N PHE A 10 4.00 -12.20 -8.62
CA PHE A 10 3.27 -11.72 -7.44
C PHE A 10 4.12 -11.85 -6.16
N LYS A 11 5.27 -11.16 -6.16
CA LYS A 11 6.05 -10.87 -4.96
C LYS A 11 5.35 -9.78 -4.14
N THR A 12 5.71 -9.69 -2.86
CA THR A 12 5.07 -8.80 -1.90
C THR A 12 4.95 -7.35 -2.39
N PRO A 13 6.01 -6.67 -2.91
CA PRO A 13 5.87 -5.29 -3.37
C PRO A 13 4.85 -5.14 -4.49
N MET A 14 4.80 -6.11 -5.41
CA MET A 14 3.85 -6.11 -6.52
C MET A 14 2.41 -6.30 -6.03
N LEU A 15 2.18 -7.12 -5.00
CA LEU A 15 0.87 -7.24 -4.37
C LEU A 15 0.41 -5.90 -3.77
N TRP A 16 1.30 -5.19 -3.06
CA TRP A 16 0.99 -3.87 -2.54
C TRP A 16 0.71 -2.85 -3.64
N ALA A 17 1.45 -2.88 -4.75
CA ALA A 17 1.19 -2.04 -5.92
C ALA A 17 -0.17 -2.35 -6.58
N PHE A 18 -0.54 -3.63 -6.70
CA PHE A 18 -1.87 -4.02 -7.17
C PHE A 18 -2.98 -3.57 -6.23
N GLY A 19 -2.79 -3.77 -4.92
CA GLY A 19 -3.73 -3.31 -3.90
C GLY A 19 -3.92 -1.80 -3.95
N PHE A 20 -2.83 -1.05 -4.13
CA PHE A 20 -2.87 0.40 -4.35
C PHE A 20 -3.74 0.74 -5.55
N LEU A 21 -3.47 0.17 -6.73
CA LEU A 21 -4.24 0.47 -7.94
C LEU A 21 -5.73 0.16 -7.75
N PHE A 22 -6.05 -1.00 -7.17
CA PHE A 22 -7.44 -1.39 -6.92
C PHE A 22 -8.15 -0.40 -5.98
N LEU A 23 -7.59 -0.15 -4.80
CA LEU A 23 -8.19 0.72 -3.79
C LEU A 23 -8.28 2.16 -4.27
N PHE A 24 -7.25 2.66 -4.93
CA PHE A 24 -7.23 4.01 -5.48
C PHE A 24 -8.26 4.19 -6.60
N THR A 25 -8.46 3.17 -7.46
CA THR A 25 -9.53 3.21 -8.46
C THR A 25 -10.92 3.21 -7.81
N VAL A 26 -11.19 2.33 -6.85
CA VAL A 26 -12.47 2.30 -6.13
C VAL A 26 -12.74 3.64 -5.44
N GLY A 27 -11.74 4.15 -4.71
CA GLY A 27 -11.81 5.47 -4.08
C GLY A 27 -12.02 6.60 -5.09
N GLY A 28 -11.33 6.56 -6.23
CA GLY A 28 -11.47 7.54 -7.30
C GLY A 28 -12.91 7.61 -7.85
N VAL A 29 -13.55 6.46 -8.07
CA VAL A 29 -14.96 6.42 -8.51
C VAL A 29 -15.88 7.09 -7.49
N THR A 30 -15.67 6.88 -6.19
CA THR A 30 -16.45 7.57 -5.14
C THR A 30 -16.19 9.08 -5.11
N GLY A 31 -15.00 9.53 -5.53
CA GLY A 31 -14.66 10.95 -5.69
C GLY A 31 -15.41 11.61 -6.84
N ILE A 32 -15.63 10.89 -7.94
CA ILE A 32 -16.48 11.35 -9.05
C ILE A 32 -17.91 11.60 -8.55
N VAL A 33 -18.43 10.73 -7.67
CA VAL A 33 -19.76 10.92 -7.04
C VAL A 33 -19.79 12.19 -6.18
N LEU A 34 -18.77 12.41 -5.34
CA LEU A 34 -18.68 13.59 -4.48
C LEU A 34 -18.40 14.90 -5.24
N ALA A 35 -17.83 14.83 -6.44
CA ALA A 35 -17.63 16.00 -7.29
C ALA A 35 -18.95 16.58 -7.83
N GLN A 36 -20.07 15.86 -7.69
CA GLN A 36 -21.38 16.34 -8.10
C GLN A 36 -22.03 17.19 -6.99
N ALA A 37 -22.13 18.50 -7.21
CA ALA A 37 -22.72 19.46 -6.26
C ALA A 37 -24.07 19.04 -5.64
N PRO A 38 -25.06 18.48 -6.38
CA PRO A 38 -26.33 18.08 -5.75
C PRO A 38 -26.19 16.89 -4.80
N VAL A 39 -25.28 15.96 -5.10
CA VAL A 39 -25.01 14.78 -4.26
C VAL A 39 -24.19 15.20 -3.04
N ASP A 40 -23.20 16.07 -3.22
CA ASP A 40 -22.38 16.56 -2.12
C ASP A 40 -23.25 17.24 -1.06
N ARG A 41 -24.29 18.00 -1.40
CA ARG A 41 -25.20 18.58 -0.37
C ARG A 41 -25.76 17.56 0.62
N VAL A 42 -25.96 16.31 0.21
CA VAL A 42 -26.49 15.24 1.06
C VAL A 42 -25.37 14.46 1.76
N TYR A 43 -24.23 14.28 1.10
CA TYR A 43 -23.11 13.49 1.64
C TYR A 43 -22.04 14.32 2.36
N HIS A 44 -22.10 15.65 2.25
CA HIS A 44 -21.21 16.56 2.92
C HIS A 44 -21.20 16.28 4.42
N ASP A 45 -20.02 16.31 5.02
CA ASP A 45 -19.85 16.02 6.45
C ASP A 45 -20.38 14.65 6.93
N THR A 46 -20.63 13.70 6.03
CA THR A 46 -20.97 12.32 6.40
C THR A 46 -19.77 11.39 6.35
N TYR A 47 -19.98 10.16 6.83
CA TYR A 47 -19.01 9.06 6.69
C TYR A 47 -18.69 8.71 5.22
N TYR A 48 -19.49 9.16 4.24
CA TYR A 48 -19.21 8.90 2.82
C TYR A 48 -17.94 9.65 2.39
N VAL A 49 -17.79 10.91 2.81
CA VAL A 49 -16.58 11.71 2.54
C VAL A 49 -15.37 11.14 3.26
N ILE A 50 -15.55 10.64 4.50
CA ILE A 50 -14.48 9.95 5.24
C ILE A 50 -14.01 8.73 4.45
N ALA A 51 -14.94 7.88 4.03
CA ALA A 51 -14.64 6.64 3.32
C ALA A 51 -13.89 6.93 2.01
N HIS A 52 -14.40 7.86 1.20
CA HIS A 52 -13.72 8.30 -0.03
C HIS A 52 -12.28 8.74 0.22
N PHE A 53 -12.08 9.67 1.16
CA PHE A 53 -10.77 10.24 1.45
C PHE A 53 -9.78 9.18 1.96
N HIS A 54 -10.25 8.24 2.79
CA HIS A 54 -9.39 7.16 3.28
C HIS A 54 -9.01 6.18 2.18
N TYR A 55 -9.89 5.86 1.24
CA TYR A 55 -9.54 5.03 0.09
C TYR A 55 -8.46 5.67 -0.80
N VAL A 56 -8.57 6.98 -1.08
CA VAL A 56 -7.69 7.66 -2.05
C VAL A 56 -6.41 8.19 -1.42
N MET A 57 -6.50 8.92 -0.30
CA MET A 57 -5.33 9.57 0.31
C MET A 57 -4.65 8.69 1.35
N SER A 58 -5.39 8.12 2.29
CA SER A 58 -4.78 7.33 3.37
C SER A 58 -4.25 5.99 2.84
N LEU A 59 -5.13 5.14 2.31
CA LEU A 59 -4.75 3.82 1.80
C LEU A 59 -3.87 3.90 0.57
N GLY A 60 -4.09 4.90 -0.30
CA GLY A 60 -3.23 5.18 -1.44
C GLY A 60 -1.77 5.41 -1.02
N ALA A 61 -1.54 6.37 -0.12
CA ALA A 61 -0.20 6.64 0.39
C ALA A 61 0.36 5.46 1.18
N LEU A 62 -0.43 4.85 2.06
CA LEU A 62 0.01 3.76 2.93
C LEU A 62 0.44 2.52 2.15
N PHE A 63 -0.32 2.10 1.14
CA PHE A 63 0.03 0.95 0.30
C PHE A 63 1.27 1.24 -0.55
N GLY A 64 1.43 2.47 -1.04
CA GLY A 64 2.66 2.92 -1.71
C GLY A 64 3.88 2.87 -0.79
N ILE A 65 3.74 3.33 0.46
CA ILE A 65 4.80 3.26 1.47
C ILE A 65 5.18 1.81 1.75
N PHE A 66 4.22 0.91 1.98
CA PHE A 66 4.53 -0.51 2.21
C PHE A 66 5.13 -1.19 0.99
N ALA A 67 4.65 -0.89 -0.23
CA ALA A 67 5.26 -1.35 -1.46
C ALA A 67 6.74 -0.94 -1.50
N GLY A 68 7.03 0.34 -1.25
CA GLY A 68 8.39 0.88 -1.20
C GLY A 68 9.25 0.23 -0.11
N ILE A 69 8.72 0.08 1.11
CA ILE A 69 9.44 -0.59 2.20
C ILE A 69 9.80 -2.01 1.78
N TYR A 70 8.84 -2.84 1.35
CA TYR A 70 9.16 -4.20 0.93
C TYR A 70 10.07 -4.25 -0.30
N PHE A 71 10.00 -3.27 -1.20
CA PHE A 71 10.86 -3.21 -2.38
C PHE A 71 12.32 -2.90 -2.01
N TRP A 72 12.56 -1.94 -1.10
CA TRP A 72 13.90 -1.45 -0.74
C TRP A 72 14.44 -1.96 0.61
N LEU A 73 13.67 -2.71 1.41
CA LEU A 73 14.12 -3.17 2.75
C LEU A 73 15.42 -3.98 2.66
N GLY A 74 15.50 -4.88 1.67
CA GLY A 74 16.71 -5.65 1.40
C GLY A 74 17.90 -4.75 1.04
N LYS A 75 17.65 -3.74 0.20
CA LYS A 75 18.68 -2.79 -0.23
C LYS A 75 19.21 -1.96 0.93
N MET A 76 18.34 -1.42 1.77
CA MET A 76 18.74 -0.57 2.90
C MET A 76 19.37 -1.34 4.05
N SER A 77 18.91 -2.55 4.34
CA SER A 77 19.35 -3.32 5.52
C SER A 77 20.36 -4.44 5.22
N GLY A 78 20.56 -4.80 3.95
CA GLY A 78 21.33 -5.98 3.53
C GLY A 78 20.68 -7.31 3.90
N ARG A 79 19.42 -7.31 4.36
CA ARG A 79 18.69 -8.52 4.79
C ARG A 79 17.30 -8.59 4.21
N GLN A 80 16.90 -9.80 3.80
CA GLN A 80 15.61 -10.03 3.18
C GLN A 80 14.57 -10.58 4.17
N TYR A 81 13.34 -10.09 4.05
CA TYR A 81 12.18 -10.57 4.80
C TYR A 81 11.67 -11.90 4.22
N PRO A 82 11.02 -12.75 5.03
CA PRO A 82 10.38 -13.95 4.51
C PRO A 82 9.14 -13.59 3.70
N GLU A 83 9.08 -14.02 2.44
CA GLU A 83 8.03 -13.65 1.48
C GLU A 83 6.60 -13.98 1.97
N TRP A 84 6.42 -15.08 2.69
CA TRP A 84 5.12 -15.45 3.26
C TRP A 84 4.60 -14.40 4.25
N ALA A 85 5.49 -13.77 5.02
CA ALA A 85 5.10 -12.78 6.02
C ALA A 85 4.69 -11.46 5.34
N GLY A 86 5.39 -11.08 4.26
CA GLY A 86 5.00 -9.95 3.44
C GLY A 86 3.61 -10.11 2.83
N LYS A 87 3.31 -11.31 2.31
CA LYS A 87 1.98 -11.66 1.78
C LYS A 87 0.90 -11.69 2.85
N LEU A 88 1.20 -12.22 4.03
CA LEU A 88 0.26 -12.23 5.15
C LEU A 88 -0.09 -10.82 5.61
N HIS A 89 0.94 -9.95 5.76
CA HIS A 89 0.74 -8.54 6.09
C HIS A 89 -0.14 -7.85 5.04
N PHE A 90 0.13 -8.07 3.75
CA PHE A 90 -0.69 -7.53 2.66
C PHE A 90 -2.15 -7.96 2.78
N TRP A 91 -2.45 -9.25 2.88
CA TRP A 91 -3.84 -9.73 2.87
C TRP A 91 -4.60 -9.29 4.12
N ALA A 92 -3.97 -9.34 5.30
CA ALA A 92 -4.59 -8.87 6.53
C ALA A 92 -4.92 -7.37 6.45
N MET A 93 -3.99 -6.54 5.96
CA MET A 93 -4.21 -5.10 5.80
C MET A 93 -5.26 -4.80 4.72
N PHE A 94 -5.20 -5.48 3.57
CA PHE A 94 -6.13 -5.28 2.46
C PHE A 94 -7.57 -5.63 2.85
N ILE A 95 -7.76 -6.78 3.51
CA ILE A 95 -9.09 -7.19 3.99
C ILE A 95 -9.55 -6.25 5.11
N GLY A 96 -8.71 -5.96 6.09
CA GLY A 96 -9.04 -5.06 7.20
C GLY A 96 -9.42 -3.66 6.73
N ALA A 97 -8.68 -3.10 5.77
CA ALA A 97 -8.95 -1.76 5.23
C ALA A 97 -10.29 -1.72 4.49
N ASN A 98 -10.61 -2.73 3.68
CA ASN A 98 -11.92 -2.81 3.01
C ASN A 98 -13.05 -3.02 4.02
N LEU A 99 -12.88 -3.89 5.01
CA LEU A 99 -13.87 -4.07 6.08
C LEU A 99 -14.05 -2.79 6.91
N THR A 100 -13.01 -1.96 7.04
CA THR A 100 -13.09 -0.68 7.74
C THR A 100 -13.87 0.34 6.91
N PHE A 101 -13.42 0.65 5.71
CA PHE A 101 -13.87 1.83 4.99
C PHE A 101 -14.99 1.54 3.99
N PHE A 102 -15.13 0.32 3.48
CA PHE A 102 -16.22 -0.01 2.57
C PHE A 102 -17.59 0.18 3.25
N PRO A 103 -17.84 -0.36 4.48
CA PRO A 103 -19.08 -0.12 5.20
C PRO A 103 -19.40 1.35 5.48
N GLN A 104 -18.38 2.20 5.60
CA GLN A 104 -18.58 3.62 5.87
C GLN A 104 -19.26 4.36 4.72
N HIS A 105 -19.18 3.87 3.48
CA HIS A 105 -19.99 4.39 2.38
C HIS A 105 -21.50 4.15 2.63
N PHE A 106 -21.87 3.00 3.18
CA PHE A 106 -23.28 2.73 3.54
C PHE A 106 -23.72 3.60 4.71
N LEU A 107 -22.89 3.75 5.75
CA LEU A 107 -23.15 4.66 6.87
C LEU A 107 -23.36 6.10 6.40
N GLY A 108 -22.47 6.60 5.54
CA GLY A 108 -22.56 7.94 5.00
C GLY A 108 -23.80 8.14 4.13
N ARG A 109 -24.13 7.15 3.29
CA ARG A 109 -25.36 7.17 2.48
C ARG A 109 -26.63 7.18 3.34
N GLN A 110 -26.60 6.54 4.51
CA GLN A 110 -27.69 6.57 5.48
C GLN A 110 -27.71 7.88 6.32
N GLY A 111 -26.77 8.80 6.09
CA GLY A 111 -26.72 10.10 6.74
C GLY A 111 -25.94 10.14 8.06
N MET A 112 -25.13 9.12 8.38
CA MET A 112 -24.30 9.16 9.58
C MET A 112 -23.26 10.29 9.49
N PRO A 113 -23.30 11.31 10.37
CA PRO A 113 -22.42 12.45 10.31
C PRO A 113 -21.04 12.14 10.92
N ARG A 114 -19.98 12.78 10.42
CA ARG A 114 -18.63 12.65 10.97
C ARG A 114 -18.46 13.39 12.29
N ARG A 115 -17.50 12.94 13.12
CA ARG A 115 -17.08 13.59 14.39
C ARG A 115 -18.11 13.50 15.54
N TYR A 116 -18.89 12.42 15.57
CA TYR A 116 -19.80 12.09 16.67
C TYR A 116 -19.28 10.87 17.43
N ILE A 117 -19.48 10.87 18.75
CA ILE A 117 -19.02 9.81 19.65
C ILE A 117 -20.03 8.67 19.78
N ASP A 118 -21.31 8.96 19.57
CA ASP A 118 -22.43 8.05 19.65
C ASP A 118 -23.29 8.11 18.37
N TYR A 119 -24.17 7.12 18.23
CA TYR A 119 -25.05 7.01 17.06
C TYR A 119 -26.31 6.18 17.39
N PRO A 120 -27.43 6.43 16.68
CA PRO A 120 -28.62 5.60 16.76
C PRO A 120 -28.36 4.13 16.36
N GLU A 121 -29.17 3.22 16.91
CA GLU A 121 -29.08 1.76 16.65
C GLU A 121 -29.09 1.41 15.16
N ALA A 122 -29.78 2.19 14.32
CA ALA A 122 -29.86 1.98 12.88
C ALA A 122 -28.49 1.93 12.17
N PHE A 123 -27.45 2.55 12.75
CA PHE A 123 -26.08 2.55 12.21
C PHE A 123 -25.19 1.45 12.80
N ALA A 124 -25.65 0.75 13.85
CA ALA A 124 -24.80 -0.14 14.64
C ALA A 124 -24.17 -1.28 13.83
N TYR A 125 -24.93 -1.88 12.91
CA TYR A 125 -24.44 -3.00 12.10
C TYR A 125 -23.20 -2.64 11.28
N TRP A 126 -23.28 -1.60 10.44
CA TRP A 126 -22.16 -1.21 9.59
C TRP A 126 -21.01 -0.59 10.38
N ASN A 127 -21.31 0.09 11.50
CA ASN A 127 -20.28 0.63 12.39
C ASN A 127 -19.49 -0.49 13.09
N TRP A 128 -20.17 -1.57 13.51
CA TRP A 128 -19.54 -2.73 14.10
C TRP A 128 -18.63 -3.45 13.10
N VAL A 129 -19.08 -3.68 11.86
CA VAL A 129 -18.23 -4.25 10.79
C VAL A 129 -17.00 -3.37 10.52
N SER A 130 -17.21 -2.05 10.43
CA SER A 130 -16.12 -1.07 10.26
C SER A 130 -15.08 -1.18 11.38
N SER A 131 -15.55 -1.32 12.62
CA SER A 131 -14.70 -1.47 13.80
C SER A 131 -13.89 -2.77 13.76
N MET A 132 -14.51 -3.90 13.40
CA MET A 132 -13.79 -5.18 13.24
C MET A 132 -12.70 -5.10 12.17
N GLY A 133 -12.98 -4.44 11.05
CA GLY A 133 -11.96 -4.14 10.03
C GLY A 133 -10.80 -3.33 10.59
N ALA A 134 -11.08 -2.30 11.39
CA ALA A 134 -10.05 -1.42 11.95
C ALA A 134 -9.14 -2.18 12.92
N PHE A 135 -9.68 -3.05 13.76
CA PHE A 135 -8.88 -3.91 14.63
C PHE A 135 -8.01 -4.89 13.83
N LEU A 136 -8.53 -5.44 12.73
CA LEU A 136 -7.74 -6.32 11.85
C LEU A 136 -6.58 -5.55 11.19
N SER A 137 -6.83 -4.36 10.66
CA SER A 137 -5.77 -3.48 10.10
C SER A 137 -4.74 -3.09 11.16
N PHE A 138 -5.17 -2.81 12.39
CA PHE A 138 -4.25 -2.51 13.49
C PHE A 138 -3.38 -3.73 13.85
N ALA A 139 -3.97 -4.91 14.01
CA ALA A 139 -3.23 -6.14 14.25
C ALA A 139 -2.23 -6.45 13.11
N SER A 140 -2.65 -6.21 11.87
CA SER A 140 -1.80 -6.30 10.67
C SER A 140 -0.59 -5.36 10.74
N PHE A 141 -0.78 -4.12 11.21
CA PHE A 141 0.31 -3.17 11.40
C PHE A 141 1.29 -3.59 12.51
N ILE A 142 0.79 -4.11 13.64
CA ILE A 142 1.65 -4.66 14.70
C ILE A 142 2.47 -5.86 14.18
N PHE A 143 1.84 -6.74 13.39
CA PHE A 143 2.54 -7.84 12.74
C PHE A 143 3.66 -7.35 11.82
N PHE A 144 3.42 -6.28 11.04
CA PHE A 144 4.44 -5.64 10.20
C PHE A 144 5.66 -5.15 11.00
N LEU A 145 5.45 -4.51 12.16
CA LEU A 145 6.56 -4.12 13.03
C LEU A 145 7.40 -5.33 13.46
N GLY A 146 6.74 -6.46 13.72
CA GLY A 146 7.42 -7.75 13.96
C GLY A 146 8.22 -8.25 12.75
N VAL A 147 7.67 -8.14 11.53
CA VAL A 147 8.37 -8.48 10.29
C VAL A 147 9.61 -7.61 10.09
N LEU A 148 9.52 -6.30 10.31
CA LEU A 148 10.65 -5.39 10.24
C LEU A 148 11.73 -5.77 11.25
N PHE A 149 11.35 -5.94 12.53
CA PHE A 149 12.28 -6.33 13.59
C PHE A 149 13.00 -7.65 13.27
N TYR A 150 12.25 -8.68 12.85
CA TYR A 150 12.82 -9.96 12.46
C TYR A 150 13.78 -9.81 11.28
N THR A 151 13.41 -9.04 10.26
CA THR A 151 14.23 -8.87 9.06
C THR A 151 15.56 -8.19 9.38
N LEU A 152 15.54 -7.12 10.17
CA LEU A 152 16.74 -6.39 10.56
C LEU A 152 17.70 -7.23 11.42
N ARG A 153 17.18 -8.13 12.26
CA ARG A 153 17.99 -8.90 13.20
C ARG A 153 18.39 -10.28 12.69
N TYR A 154 17.48 -10.97 12.02
CA TYR A 154 17.57 -12.39 11.68
C TYR A 154 17.31 -12.68 10.19
N GLY A 155 16.89 -11.70 9.39
CA GLY A 155 16.63 -11.87 7.96
C GLY A 155 17.83 -12.40 7.18
N LYS A 156 17.59 -13.15 6.09
CA LYS A 156 18.65 -13.75 5.28
C LYS A 156 19.51 -12.64 4.67
N LYS A 157 20.83 -12.71 4.87
CA LYS A 157 21.77 -11.76 4.26
C LYS A 157 21.71 -11.84 2.73
N ILE A 158 21.68 -10.69 2.10
CA ILE A 158 21.70 -10.56 0.64
C ILE A 158 23.16 -10.52 0.20
N THR A 159 23.52 -11.38 -0.76
CA THR A 159 24.89 -11.51 -1.28
C THR A 159 25.03 -10.96 -2.71
N VAL A 160 23.94 -10.47 -3.28
CA VAL A 160 23.88 -9.95 -4.66
C VAL A 160 23.42 -8.50 -4.65
N ASN A 161 23.91 -7.71 -5.60
CA ASN A 161 23.57 -6.28 -5.71
C ASN A 161 22.09 -6.07 -6.08
N ASN A 162 21.62 -6.90 -7.01
CA ASN A 162 20.24 -6.95 -7.45
C ASN A 162 19.60 -8.28 -7.03
N TYR A 163 18.68 -8.22 -6.07
CA TYR A 163 17.98 -9.39 -5.53
C TYR A 163 16.56 -9.57 -6.08
N TRP A 164 16.12 -8.72 -7.02
CA TRP A 164 14.81 -8.82 -7.65
C TRP A 164 14.88 -9.64 -8.94
N ASN A 165 15.69 -9.20 -9.90
CA ASN A 165 16.06 -9.87 -11.15
C ASN A 165 16.78 -8.86 -12.07
N GLU A 166 17.29 -9.32 -13.19
CA GLU A 166 17.93 -8.49 -14.22
C GLU A 166 17.05 -7.37 -14.82
N TYR A 167 15.73 -7.41 -14.61
CA TYR A 167 14.79 -6.40 -15.11
C TYR A 167 14.60 -5.22 -14.15
N ALA A 168 15.13 -5.30 -12.92
CA ALA A 168 15.30 -4.14 -12.07
C ALA A 168 16.58 -3.41 -12.51
N ASP A 169 16.43 -2.51 -13.48
CA ASP A 169 17.52 -1.94 -14.28
C ASP A 169 17.92 -0.50 -13.87
N THR A 170 17.22 0.09 -12.92
CA THR A 170 17.59 1.40 -12.36
C THR A 170 18.92 1.37 -11.59
N LEU A 171 19.59 2.52 -11.52
CA LEU A 171 20.96 2.65 -10.98
C LEU A 171 21.15 2.05 -9.59
N GLU A 172 20.14 2.09 -8.73
CA GLU A 172 20.28 1.58 -7.37
C GLU A 172 20.65 0.09 -7.35
N TRP A 173 20.24 -0.70 -8.33
CA TRP A 173 20.49 -2.14 -8.38
C TRP A 173 21.91 -2.52 -8.78
N THR A 174 22.71 -1.55 -9.24
CA THR A 174 24.13 -1.75 -9.56
C THR A 174 25.01 -1.84 -8.30
N LEU A 175 24.52 -1.32 -7.16
CA LEU A 175 25.27 -1.17 -5.91
C LEU A 175 25.16 -2.39 -4.98
N SER A 176 26.04 -2.49 -3.99
CA SER A 176 25.92 -3.51 -2.92
C SER A 176 24.67 -3.33 -2.05
N CYS A 177 24.37 -4.33 -1.23
CA CYS A 177 23.31 -4.29 -0.21
C CYS A 177 23.94 -4.52 1.19
N PRO A 178 24.04 -3.52 2.07
CA PRO A 178 23.68 -2.11 1.85
C PRO A 178 24.68 -1.37 0.94
N PRO A 179 24.27 -0.23 0.35
CA PRO A 179 25.18 0.65 -0.38
C PRO A 179 26.27 1.23 0.55
N PRO A 180 27.47 1.52 0.02
CA PRO A 180 28.50 2.26 0.73
C PRO A 180 28.10 3.73 0.96
N GLU A 181 28.74 4.39 1.92
CA GLU A 181 28.50 5.81 2.24
C GLU A 181 28.76 6.72 1.02
N HIS A 182 29.89 6.49 0.32
CA HIS A 182 30.16 7.11 -0.97
C HIS A 182 29.83 6.13 -2.09
N THR A 183 28.84 6.48 -2.91
CA THR A 183 28.17 5.53 -3.80
C THR A 183 28.87 5.35 -5.16
N PHE A 184 29.32 6.44 -5.78
CA PHE A 184 29.94 6.41 -7.11
C PHE A 184 31.18 7.31 -7.14
N GLU A 185 32.36 6.71 -7.35
CA GLU A 185 33.61 7.47 -7.58
C GLU A 185 33.62 8.16 -8.94
N THR A 186 33.05 7.51 -9.95
CA THR A 186 32.86 8.05 -11.29
C THR A 186 31.37 8.17 -11.57
N LEU A 187 30.93 9.34 -12.03
CA LEU A 187 29.53 9.58 -12.35
C LEU A 187 29.01 8.53 -13.36
N PRO A 188 27.89 7.84 -13.05
CA PRO A 188 27.32 6.87 -13.96
C PRO A 188 26.79 7.55 -15.22
N LYS A 189 26.88 6.85 -16.35
CA LYS A 189 26.33 7.26 -17.63
C LYS A 189 24.91 6.74 -17.77
N GLN A 190 24.11 7.37 -18.62
CA GLN A 190 22.74 6.90 -18.91
C GLN A 190 22.72 5.43 -19.38
N SER A 191 23.72 5.01 -20.16
CA SER A 191 23.88 3.63 -20.64
C SER A 191 23.97 2.57 -19.54
N ASP A 192 24.25 2.98 -18.30
CA ASP A 192 24.49 2.06 -17.18
C ASP A 192 23.18 1.59 -16.52
N TRP A 193 22.04 2.19 -16.87
CA TRP A 193 20.72 1.86 -16.29
C TRP A 193 19.55 1.98 -17.26
N ASP A 194 19.69 2.81 -18.30
CA ASP A 194 18.67 2.96 -19.33
C ASP A 194 19.00 2.03 -20.51
N HIS A 195 18.54 0.79 -20.40
CA HIS A 195 18.71 -0.24 -21.43
C HIS A 195 17.59 -0.22 -22.48
N ALA A 196 17.00 0.95 -22.75
CA ALA A 196 15.96 1.09 -23.75
C ALA A 196 16.36 0.42 -25.07
N ARG A 197 15.78 -0.75 -25.35
CA ARG A 197 15.63 -1.19 -26.73
C ARG A 197 14.64 -0.21 -27.33
N GLY A 198 15.10 0.59 -28.29
CA GLY A 198 14.24 1.54 -29.00
C GLY A 198 12.90 0.88 -29.30
N HIS A 199 11.83 1.52 -28.84
CA HIS A 199 10.47 1.16 -29.18
C HIS A 199 10.28 1.13 -30.70
#